data_AF-A0A358C1E5-F1
#
_entry.id   AF-A0A358C1E5-F1
#
_cell.length_a   1.000
_cell.length_b   1.000
_cell.length_c   1.000
_cell.angle_alpha   90.00
_cell.angle_beta   90.00
_cell.angle_gamma   90.00
#
_symmetry.space_group_name_H-M   'P 1'
#
loop_
_entity.id
_entity.type
_entity.pdbx_description
1 polymer ?
#
loop_
_entity_poly.entity_id
_entity_poly.type
_entity_poly.pdbx_seq_one_letter_code
_entity_poly.pdbx_strand_id
1 'polypeptide(L)'
;MPTVFSRLATIQPTHEEKKDAVLRLIDESSPTGGFYIMLMCATVIVAVGLMIGNAAIVIGGMLVSPLLAPLLSLALGMAMGDKQVILRSIWIIFVTSAFVFLVSWFMSFFMNFESVNREIVSRIEPSLAYLVVALFAGIAGSFSYIKPTMNVILPGVAIAIAVLPPLAVSALGLSLGDTDILFGALSLYLVNLVGIVLASLVVFATFGFYPLRRRAEMEIKKEVK
;
A
#
# COMPACT_ATOMS: atom_id res chain seq x y z
N MET A 1 4.15 11.56 -39.37
CA MET A 1 4.48 11.60 -37.93
C MET A 1 3.18 11.47 -37.16
N PRO A 2 3.02 10.53 -36.21
CA PRO A 2 1.83 10.50 -35.38
C PRO A 2 1.78 11.79 -34.56
N THR A 3 0.64 12.48 -34.58
CA THR A 3 0.43 13.72 -33.83
C THR A 3 0.48 13.41 -32.32
N VAL A 4 0.92 14.37 -31.49
CA VAL A 4 0.97 14.21 -30.01
C VAL A 4 -0.38 13.72 -29.45
N PHE A 5 -1.49 14.11 -30.08
CA PHE A 5 -2.85 13.63 -29.78
C PHE A 5 -3.06 12.13 -29.98
N SER A 6 -2.43 11.49 -30.98
CA SER A 6 -2.54 10.03 -31.18
C SER A 6 -1.77 9.23 -30.12
N ARG A 7 -0.78 9.85 -29.45
CA ARG A 7 -0.04 9.25 -28.32
C ARG A 7 -0.73 9.47 -26.96
N LEU A 8 -1.63 10.45 -26.85
CA LEU A 8 -2.49 10.58 -25.67
C LEU A 8 -3.65 9.57 -25.70
N ALA A 9 -4.13 9.21 -26.91
CA ALA A 9 -5.13 8.15 -27.08
C ALA A 9 -4.64 6.77 -26.60
N THR A 10 -3.32 6.49 -26.63
CA THR A 10 -2.75 5.24 -26.11
C THR A 10 -2.77 5.13 -24.57
N ILE A 11 -3.01 6.22 -23.85
CA ILE A 11 -3.10 6.23 -22.38
C ILE A 11 -4.47 5.72 -21.90
N GLN A 12 -5.53 5.91 -22.70
CA GLN A 12 -6.84 5.41 -22.32
C GLN A 12 -6.84 3.87 -22.24
N PRO A 13 -7.26 3.28 -21.12
CA PRO A 13 -7.36 1.84 -20.99
C PRO A 13 -8.58 1.31 -21.73
N THR A 14 -8.36 0.22 -22.45
CA THR A 14 -9.39 -0.58 -23.10
C THR A 14 -10.32 -1.23 -22.06
N HIS A 15 -11.49 -1.69 -22.49
CA HIS A 15 -12.41 -2.39 -21.60
C HIS A 15 -11.82 -3.67 -21.00
N GLU A 16 -10.96 -4.38 -21.73
CA GLU A 16 -10.27 -5.57 -21.21
C GLU A 16 -9.19 -5.20 -20.19
N GLU A 17 -8.39 -4.16 -20.45
CA GLU A 17 -7.39 -3.68 -19.47
C GLU A 17 -8.04 -3.24 -18.15
N LYS A 18 -9.19 -2.54 -18.22
CA LYS A 18 -9.92 -2.16 -17.00
C LYS A 18 -10.46 -3.38 -16.25
N LYS A 19 -10.98 -4.38 -16.98
CA LYS A 19 -11.48 -5.63 -16.38
C LYS A 19 -10.36 -6.37 -15.68
N ASP A 20 -9.25 -6.54 -16.37
CA ASP A 20 -8.07 -7.22 -15.87
C ASP A 20 -7.49 -6.52 -14.64
N ALA A 21 -7.42 -5.18 -14.65
CA ALA A 21 -7.02 -4.39 -13.49
C ALA A 21 -7.92 -4.64 -12.27
N VAL A 22 -9.25 -4.70 -12.45
CA VAL A 22 -10.19 -5.01 -11.36
C VAL A 22 -9.94 -6.40 -10.79
N LEU A 23 -9.80 -7.41 -11.66
CA LEU A 23 -9.61 -8.80 -11.24
C LEU A 23 -8.29 -8.99 -10.50
N ARG A 24 -7.17 -8.54 -11.09
CA ARG A 24 -5.85 -8.62 -10.46
C ARG A 24 -5.82 -7.91 -9.12
N LEU A 25 -6.43 -6.72 -9.04
CA LEU A 25 -6.39 -5.96 -7.80
C LEU A 25 -7.23 -6.58 -6.68
N ILE A 26 -8.38 -7.17 -7.00
CA ILE A 26 -9.18 -7.90 -6.01
C ILE A 26 -8.44 -9.15 -5.54
N ASP A 27 -7.89 -9.94 -6.48
CA ASP A 27 -7.14 -11.15 -6.20
C ASP A 27 -5.88 -10.87 -5.35
N GLU A 28 -5.02 -9.94 -5.76
CA GLU A 28 -3.80 -9.56 -5.05
C GLU A 28 -4.07 -8.85 -3.71
N SER A 29 -5.24 -8.20 -3.56
CA SER A 29 -5.67 -7.65 -2.26
C SER A 29 -6.21 -8.71 -1.30
N SER A 30 -6.48 -9.92 -1.77
CA SER A 30 -7.04 -10.99 -0.94
C SER A 30 -6.00 -11.48 0.07
N PRO A 31 -6.31 -11.52 1.37
CA PRO A 31 -5.38 -11.93 2.41
C PRO A 31 -5.26 -13.47 2.46
N THR A 32 -4.74 -14.06 1.40
CA THR A 32 -4.47 -15.51 1.29
C THR A 32 -3.23 -15.90 2.10
N GLY A 33 -2.95 -17.21 2.23
CA GLY A 33 -1.75 -17.69 2.94
C GLY A 33 -0.45 -17.11 2.39
N GLY A 34 -0.31 -17.05 1.05
CA GLY A 34 0.86 -16.46 0.40
C GLY A 34 1.04 -14.97 0.72
N PHE A 35 -0.07 -14.22 0.76
CA PHE A 35 -0.09 -12.82 1.15
C PHE A 35 0.48 -12.62 2.56
N TYR A 36 0.01 -13.39 3.55
CA TYR A 36 0.49 -13.27 4.93
C TYR A 36 1.95 -13.69 5.10
N ILE A 37 2.42 -14.71 4.35
CA ILE A 37 3.83 -15.11 4.36
C ILE A 37 4.71 -13.96 3.84
N MET A 38 4.35 -13.35 2.71
CA MET A 38 5.09 -12.20 2.17
C MET A 38 5.04 -11.00 3.13
N LEU A 39 3.86 -10.73 3.71
CA LEU A 39 3.70 -9.65 4.69
C LEU A 39 4.57 -9.88 5.93
N MET A 40 4.63 -11.11 6.45
CA MET A 40 5.48 -11.47 7.58
C MET A 40 6.95 -11.26 7.26
N CYS A 41 7.43 -11.78 6.13
CA CYS A 41 8.80 -11.60 5.68
C CYS A 41 9.15 -10.11 5.52
N ALA A 42 8.32 -9.34 4.81
CA ALA A 42 8.51 -7.91 4.63
C ALA A 42 8.55 -7.16 5.97
N THR A 43 7.64 -7.49 6.89
CA THR A 43 7.55 -6.85 8.21
C THR A 43 8.80 -7.14 9.04
N VAL A 44 9.28 -8.39 9.07
CA VAL A 44 10.49 -8.76 9.80
C VAL A 44 11.71 -8.04 9.23
N ILE A 45 11.87 -8.02 7.89
CA ILE A 45 12.98 -7.32 7.23
C ILE A 45 12.95 -5.82 7.57
N VAL A 46 11.77 -5.19 7.49
CA VAL A 46 11.61 -3.77 7.84
C VAL A 46 11.89 -3.52 9.32
N ALA A 47 11.33 -4.31 10.23
CA ALA A 47 11.54 -4.16 11.66
C ALA A 47 13.03 -4.27 12.02
N VAL A 48 13.72 -5.31 11.51
CA VAL A 48 15.17 -5.48 11.71
C VAL A 48 15.94 -4.30 11.13
N GLY A 49 15.64 -3.89 9.89
CA GLY A 49 16.26 -2.76 9.23
C GLY A 49 16.10 -1.45 10.01
N LEU A 50 14.91 -1.21 10.58
CA LEU A 50 14.63 -0.06 11.44
C LEU A 50 15.45 -0.12 12.73
N MET A 51 15.53 -1.27 13.40
CA MET A 51 16.27 -1.41 14.67
C MET A 51 17.77 -1.17 14.52
N ILE A 52 18.37 -1.69 13.44
CA ILE A 52 19.80 -1.49 13.16
C ILE A 52 20.09 -0.18 12.42
N GLY A 53 19.08 0.63 12.13
CA GLY A 53 19.21 1.93 11.46
C GLY A 53 19.71 1.84 10.01
N ASN A 54 19.34 0.79 9.28
CA ASN A 54 19.78 0.56 7.90
C ASN A 54 18.65 0.76 6.89
N ALA A 55 18.64 1.93 6.26
CA ALA A 55 17.65 2.31 5.25
C ALA A 55 17.61 1.37 4.04
N ALA A 56 18.74 0.78 3.62
CA ALA A 56 18.76 -0.13 2.46
C ALA A 56 17.98 -1.42 2.74
N ILE A 57 18.09 -1.96 3.96
CA ILE A 57 17.33 -3.14 4.39
C ILE A 57 15.84 -2.79 4.52
N VAL A 58 15.52 -1.62 5.09
CA VAL A 58 14.13 -1.13 5.17
C VAL A 58 13.52 -1.04 3.78
N ILE A 59 14.23 -0.45 2.81
CA ILE A 59 13.78 -0.36 1.42
C ILE A 59 13.57 -1.77 0.86
N GLY A 60 14.53 -2.69 1.03
CA GLY A 60 14.40 -4.07 0.56
C GLY A 60 13.14 -4.78 1.07
N GLY A 61 12.79 -4.59 2.35
CA GLY A 61 11.56 -5.14 2.92
C GLY A 61 10.28 -4.50 2.36
N MET A 62 10.29 -3.20 2.09
CA MET A 62 9.16 -2.52 1.45
C MET A 62 8.86 -3.08 0.06
N LEU A 63 9.89 -3.39 -0.74
CA LEU A 63 9.74 -3.86 -2.14
C LEU A 63 8.94 -5.18 -2.24
N VAL A 64 8.96 -5.98 -1.18
CA VAL A 64 8.30 -7.29 -1.13
C VAL A 64 6.91 -7.19 -0.47
N SER A 65 6.57 -6.05 0.13
CA SER A 65 5.33 -5.87 0.88
C SER A 65 4.10 -5.88 -0.03
N PRO A 66 3.07 -6.71 0.25
CA PRO A 66 1.86 -6.76 -0.56
C PRO A 66 0.81 -5.69 -0.17
N LEU A 67 1.16 -4.73 0.70
CA LEU A 67 0.18 -3.79 1.26
C LEU A 67 -0.40 -2.78 0.25
N LEU A 68 0.25 -2.56 -0.89
CA LEU A 68 -0.27 -1.60 -1.88
C LEU A 68 -1.61 -2.06 -2.47
N ALA A 69 -1.76 -3.36 -2.76
CA ALA A 69 -2.96 -3.88 -3.43
C ALA A 69 -4.25 -3.60 -2.64
N PRO A 70 -4.35 -3.86 -1.31
CA PRO A 70 -5.51 -3.46 -0.52
C PRO A 70 -5.84 -1.96 -0.56
N LEU A 71 -4.83 -1.07 -0.56
CA LEU A 71 -5.05 0.38 -0.61
C LEU A 71 -5.63 0.82 -1.96
N LEU A 72 -5.08 0.28 -3.05
CA LEU A 72 -5.61 0.54 -4.39
C LEU A 72 -6.99 -0.09 -4.57
N SER A 73 -7.25 -1.27 -3.99
CA SER A 73 -8.54 -1.95 -4.01
C SER A 73 -9.63 -1.13 -3.32
N LEU A 74 -9.29 -0.48 -2.20
CA LEU A 74 -10.17 0.49 -1.53
C LEU A 74 -10.51 1.67 -2.45
N ALA A 75 -9.50 2.27 -3.08
CA ALA A 75 -9.68 3.39 -4.01
C ALA A 75 -10.54 2.99 -5.23
N LEU A 76 -10.32 1.78 -5.76
CA LEU A 76 -11.10 1.21 -6.85
C LEU A 76 -12.57 1.00 -6.42
N GLY A 77 -12.80 0.44 -5.23
CA GLY A 77 -14.15 0.28 -4.67
C GLY A 77 -14.90 1.60 -4.53
N MET A 78 -14.20 2.66 -4.07
CA MET A 78 -14.74 4.02 -4.02
C MET A 78 -15.07 4.55 -5.41
N ALA A 79 -14.18 4.38 -6.40
CA ALA A 79 -14.40 4.82 -7.78
C ALA A 79 -15.59 4.10 -8.45
N MET A 80 -15.83 2.83 -8.10
CA MET A 80 -16.97 2.04 -8.57
C MET A 80 -18.27 2.31 -7.79
N GLY A 81 -18.19 2.97 -6.63
CA GLY A 81 -19.33 3.09 -5.70
C GLY A 81 -19.78 1.75 -5.12
N ASP A 82 -18.87 0.76 -5.04
CA ASP A 82 -19.17 -0.58 -4.55
C ASP A 82 -18.89 -0.70 -3.04
N LYS A 83 -19.96 -0.65 -2.25
CA LYS A 83 -19.90 -0.75 -0.79
C LYS A 83 -19.26 -2.07 -0.30
N GLN A 84 -19.44 -3.17 -1.03
CA GLN A 84 -18.87 -4.46 -0.62
C GLN A 84 -17.35 -4.43 -0.75
N VAL A 85 -16.84 -3.93 -1.88
CA VAL A 85 -15.39 -3.78 -2.12
C VAL A 85 -14.77 -2.80 -1.12
N ILE A 86 -15.45 -1.68 -0.83
CA ILE A 86 -14.98 -0.67 0.13
C ILE A 86 -14.84 -1.28 1.52
N LEU A 87 -15.90 -1.89 2.06
CA LEU A 87 -15.88 -2.46 3.41
C LEU A 87 -14.90 -3.64 3.53
N ARG A 88 -14.84 -4.50 2.51
CA ARG A 88 -13.83 -5.58 2.42
C ARG A 88 -12.42 -5.00 2.50
N SER A 89 -12.11 -3.99 1.69
CA SER A 89 -10.76 -3.42 1.63
C SER A 89 -10.38 -2.70 2.93
N ILE A 90 -11.31 -1.97 3.56
CA ILE A 90 -11.10 -1.37 4.89
C ILE A 90 -10.77 -2.45 5.93
N TRP A 91 -11.54 -3.55 5.94
CA TRP A 91 -11.29 -4.66 6.86
C TRP A 91 -9.93 -5.30 6.63
N ILE A 92 -9.55 -5.56 5.38
CA ILE A 92 -8.24 -6.12 5.03
C ILE A 92 -7.12 -5.18 5.47
N ILE A 93 -7.22 -3.87 5.17
CA ILE A 93 -6.23 -2.88 5.59
C ILE A 93 -6.08 -2.87 7.11
N PHE A 94 -7.19 -2.91 7.85
CA PHE A 94 -7.17 -2.96 9.31
C PHE A 94 -6.47 -4.23 9.83
N VAL A 95 -6.87 -5.41 9.37
CA VAL A 95 -6.29 -6.70 9.81
C VAL A 95 -4.81 -6.80 9.46
N THR A 96 -4.43 -6.43 8.24
CA THR A 96 -3.02 -6.47 7.79
C THR A 96 -2.17 -5.43 8.52
N SER A 97 -2.73 -4.27 8.86
CA SER A 97 -2.01 -3.28 9.66
C SER A 97 -1.83 -3.72 11.10
N ALA A 98 -2.86 -4.32 11.72
CA ALA A 98 -2.74 -4.94 13.03
C ALA A 98 -1.69 -6.06 13.02
N PHE A 99 -1.64 -6.88 11.96
CA PHE A 99 -0.63 -7.92 11.79
C PHE A 99 0.78 -7.34 11.73
N VAL A 100 1.04 -6.33 10.89
CA VAL A 100 2.34 -5.64 10.82
C VAL A 100 2.75 -5.08 12.17
N PHE A 101 1.81 -4.42 12.84
CA PHE A 101 2.04 -3.80 14.14
C PHE A 101 2.45 -4.86 15.17
N LEU A 102 1.68 -5.94 15.29
CA LEU A 102 1.94 -7.02 16.25
C LEU A 102 3.26 -7.75 15.96
N VAL A 103 3.58 -8.04 14.70
CA VAL A 103 4.84 -8.69 14.34
C VAL A 103 6.03 -7.78 14.64
N SER A 104 5.95 -6.49 14.30
CA SER A 104 7.02 -5.53 14.60
C SER A 104 7.21 -5.34 16.11
N TRP A 105 6.11 -5.28 16.86
CA TRP A 105 6.13 -5.23 18.32
C TRP A 105 6.78 -6.49 18.91
N PHE A 106 6.42 -7.69 18.45
CA PHE A 106 7.05 -8.93 18.90
C PHE A 106 8.55 -8.98 18.59
N MET A 107 8.94 -8.53 17.39
CA MET A 107 10.35 -8.46 16.99
C MET A 107 11.17 -7.56 17.92
N SER A 108 10.58 -6.52 18.51
CA SER A 108 11.29 -5.63 19.45
C SER A 108 11.81 -6.38 20.67
N PHE A 109 11.01 -7.29 21.23
CA PHE A 109 11.43 -8.12 22.35
C PHE A 109 12.42 -9.18 21.91
N PHE A 110 12.22 -9.79 20.73
CA PHE A 110 13.13 -10.80 20.21
C PHE A 110 14.55 -10.27 19.99
N MET A 111 14.68 -9.01 19.58
CA MET A 111 15.96 -8.35 19.31
C MET A 111 16.52 -7.55 20.49
N ASN A 112 15.83 -7.49 21.63
CA ASN A 112 16.17 -6.60 22.74
C ASN A 112 16.38 -5.15 22.27
N PHE A 113 15.39 -4.63 21.54
CA PHE A 113 15.44 -3.29 20.98
C PHE A 113 15.28 -2.22 22.07
N GLU A 114 16.34 -1.46 22.33
CA GLU A 114 16.40 -0.51 23.46
C GLU A 114 16.73 0.94 23.06
N SER A 115 17.06 1.21 21.79
CA SER A 115 17.57 2.53 21.40
C SER A 115 16.96 3.10 20.13
N VAL A 116 16.59 4.38 20.19
CA VAL A 116 16.07 5.14 19.06
C VAL A 116 17.23 5.57 18.15
N ASN A 117 17.06 5.42 16.85
CA ASN A 117 18.04 5.85 15.85
C ASN A 117 17.40 6.83 14.84
N ARG A 118 18.22 7.39 13.95
CA ARG A 118 17.77 8.38 12.95
C ARG A 118 16.70 7.85 11.99
N GLU A 119 16.74 6.58 11.64
CA GLU A 119 15.74 5.99 10.74
C GLU A 119 14.36 5.99 11.41
N ILE A 120 14.30 5.70 12.71
CA ILE A 120 13.06 5.79 13.50
C ILE A 120 12.58 7.23 13.58
N VAL A 121 13.45 8.17 13.96
CA VAL A 121 13.10 9.59 14.13
C VAL A 121 12.54 10.19 12.84
N SER A 122 13.13 9.83 11.69
CA SER A 122 12.66 10.29 10.38
C SER A 122 11.22 9.89 10.02
N ARG A 123 10.60 8.98 10.79
CA ARG A 123 9.24 8.44 10.54
C ARG A 123 8.22 8.84 11.60
N ILE A 124 8.53 9.80 12.46
CA ILE A 124 7.61 10.28 13.51
C ILE A 124 6.86 11.54 13.06
N GLU A 125 7.48 12.39 12.25
CA GLU A 125 6.89 13.66 11.85
C GLU A 125 6.16 13.56 10.50
N PRO A 126 4.84 13.84 10.46
CA PRO A 126 4.13 14.04 9.20
C PRO A 126 4.73 15.22 8.45
N SER A 127 5.19 14.99 7.22
CA SER A 127 5.72 16.04 6.35
C SER A 127 4.89 16.15 5.08
N LEU A 128 4.70 17.38 4.59
CA LEU A 128 4.12 17.64 3.27
C LEU A 128 4.90 16.90 2.16
N ALA A 129 6.21 16.72 2.34
CA ALA A 129 7.02 15.95 1.39
C ALA A 129 6.55 14.49 1.31
N TYR A 130 6.28 13.84 2.45
CA TYR A 130 5.75 12.47 2.48
C TYR A 130 4.35 12.38 1.89
N LEU A 131 3.49 13.38 2.12
CA LEU A 131 2.17 13.46 1.49
C LEU A 131 2.27 13.55 -0.04
N VAL A 132 3.15 14.41 -0.56
CA VAL A 132 3.40 14.52 -2.01
C VAL A 132 3.87 13.18 -2.57
N VAL A 133 4.82 12.53 -1.91
CA VAL A 133 5.30 11.19 -2.31
C VAL A 133 4.15 10.17 -2.29
N ALA A 134 3.31 10.16 -1.25
CA ALA A 134 2.16 9.27 -1.15
C ALA A 134 1.14 9.48 -2.28
N LEU A 135 0.86 10.74 -2.63
CA LEU A 135 -0.02 11.07 -3.76
C LEU A 135 0.54 10.52 -5.08
N PHE A 136 1.82 10.79 -5.38
CA PHE A 136 2.44 10.29 -6.62
C PHE A 136 2.60 8.77 -6.64
N ALA A 137 2.83 8.14 -5.48
CA ALA A 137 2.82 6.69 -5.34
C ALA A 137 1.43 6.11 -5.65
N GLY A 138 0.35 6.73 -5.16
CA GLY A 138 -1.02 6.35 -5.51
C GLY A 138 -1.31 6.48 -7.01
N ILE A 139 -0.84 7.55 -7.64
CA ILE A 139 -0.94 7.74 -9.10
C ILE A 139 -0.20 6.61 -9.83
N ALA A 140 1.10 6.42 -9.52
CA ALA A 140 1.95 5.43 -10.17
C ALA A 140 1.41 4.00 -9.98
N GLY A 141 0.97 3.67 -8.76
CA GLY A 141 0.38 2.38 -8.41
C GLY A 141 -0.93 2.13 -9.16
N SER A 142 -1.84 3.10 -9.24
CA SER A 142 -3.05 2.93 -10.04
C SER A 142 -2.75 2.73 -11.52
N PHE A 143 -1.81 3.50 -12.08
CA PHE A 143 -1.43 3.37 -13.49
C PHE A 143 -0.79 2.02 -13.81
N SER A 144 0.02 1.45 -12.92
CA SER A 144 0.66 0.14 -13.15
C SER A 144 -0.36 -0.99 -13.25
N TYR A 145 -1.45 -0.94 -12.47
CA TYR A 145 -2.55 -1.90 -12.61
C TYR A 145 -3.35 -1.70 -13.89
N ILE A 146 -3.59 -0.43 -14.28
CA ILE A 146 -4.39 -0.09 -15.47
C ILE A 146 -3.66 -0.47 -16.78
N LYS A 147 -2.33 -0.28 -16.86
CA LYS A 147 -1.52 -0.52 -18.06
C LYS A 147 -0.32 -1.42 -17.76
N PRO A 148 -0.51 -2.75 -17.63
CA PRO A 148 0.58 -3.69 -17.34
C PRO A 148 1.61 -3.80 -18.49
N THR A 149 1.24 -3.47 -19.72
CA THR A 149 2.10 -3.52 -20.91
C THR A 149 3.11 -2.37 -20.97
N MET A 150 2.91 -1.31 -20.20
CA MET A 150 3.95 -0.32 -19.95
C MET A 150 4.91 -0.96 -18.96
N ASN A 151 5.98 -1.54 -19.49
CA ASN A 151 7.05 -2.30 -18.83
C ASN A 151 7.86 -1.44 -17.84
N VAL A 152 7.20 -0.60 -17.05
CA VAL A 152 7.85 0.22 -16.03
C VAL A 152 8.22 -0.73 -14.90
N ILE A 153 9.53 -0.85 -14.66
CA ILE A 153 10.23 -1.62 -13.61
C ILE A 153 9.84 -1.16 -12.18
N LEU A 154 8.65 -0.60 -12.00
CA LEU A 154 8.22 0.13 -10.83
C LEU A 154 7.22 -0.57 -9.88
N PRO A 155 6.95 -1.90 -9.93
CA PRO A 155 6.46 -2.54 -8.72
C PRO A 155 7.50 -2.46 -7.59
N GLY A 156 8.79 -2.36 -7.90
CA GLY A 156 9.80 -2.13 -6.86
C GLY A 156 9.82 -0.67 -6.41
N VAL A 157 10.16 0.25 -7.32
CA VAL A 157 10.51 1.63 -6.96
C VAL A 157 9.31 2.50 -6.58
N ALA A 158 8.10 2.24 -7.10
CA ALA A 158 6.89 2.99 -6.69
C ALA A 158 6.32 2.49 -5.34
N ILE A 159 6.81 1.33 -4.86
CA ILE A 159 6.29 0.57 -3.71
C ILE A 159 7.34 0.52 -2.59
N ALA A 160 8.31 1.45 -2.53
CA ALA A 160 9.03 1.71 -1.29
C ALA A 160 8.05 2.39 -0.29
N ILE A 161 7.05 1.62 0.17
CA ILE A 161 5.79 2.13 0.69
C ILE A 161 6.05 2.97 1.93
N ALA A 162 5.54 4.19 1.94
CA ALA A 162 5.52 5.07 3.10
C ALA A 162 4.55 4.60 4.21
N VAL A 163 4.01 3.39 4.12
CA VAL A 163 2.97 2.84 5.01
C VAL A 163 3.56 1.77 5.93
N LEU A 164 4.30 0.80 5.39
CA LEU A 164 4.84 -0.31 6.20
C LEU A 164 5.81 0.17 7.30
N PRO A 165 6.81 1.03 7.03
CA PRO A 165 7.75 1.44 8.07
C PRO A 165 7.17 2.37 9.13
N PRO A 166 6.37 3.42 8.84
CA PRO A 166 5.76 4.19 9.91
C PRO A 166 4.86 3.34 10.82
N LEU A 167 4.18 2.33 10.26
CA LEU A 167 3.44 1.37 11.06
C LEU A 167 4.35 0.48 11.92
N ALA A 168 5.45 -0.02 11.38
CA ALA A 168 6.44 -0.77 12.15
C ALA A 168 7.10 0.11 13.24
N VAL A 169 7.48 1.35 12.92
CA VAL A 169 8.01 2.33 13.87
C VAL A 169 7.01 2.62 14.99
N SER A 170 5.72 2.72 14.68
CA SER A 170 4.71 2.92 15.72
C SER A 170 4.67 1.77 16.74
N ALA A 171 4.80 0.53 16.27
CA ALA A 171 4.90 -0.66 17.12
C ALA A 171 6.19 -0.67 17.96
N LEU A 172 7.32 -0.21 17.38
CA LEU A 172 8.58 -0.04 18.12
C LEU A 172 8.46 1.07 19.17
N GLY A 173 7.79 2.18 18.87
CA GLY A 173 7.49 3.23 19.84
C GLY A 173 6.70 2.69 21.04
N LEU A 174 5.67 1.87 20.78
CA LEU A 174 4.93 1.18 21.84
C LEU A 174 5.84 0.27 22.68
N SER A 175 6.76 -0.47 22.06
CA SER A 175 7.70 -1.33 22.80
C SER A 175 8.65 -0.56 23.72
N LEU A 176 9.02 0.66 23.31
CA LEU A 176 9.87 1.57 24.09
C LEU A 176 9.08 2.32 25.18
N GLY A 177 7.75 2.25 25.16
CA GLY A 177 6.89 3.09 26.01
C GLY A 177 6.87 4.56 25.60
N ASP A 178 7.34 4.89 24.39
CA ASP A 178 7.41 6.25 23.87
C ASP A 178 6.14 6.56 23.06
N THR A 179 5.25 7.33 23.66
CA THR A 179 3.97 7.72 23.06
C THR A 179 4.15 8.68 21.88
N ASP A 180 5.21 9.49 21.87
CA ASP A 180 5.46 10.45 20.80
C ASP A 180 5.87 9.73 19.52
N ILE A 181 6.75 8.72 19.64
CA ILE A 181 7.11 7.82 18.53
C ILE A 181 5.88 7.07 18.03
N LEU A 182 5.10 6.48 18.94
CA LEU A 182 3.90 5.70 18.61
C LEU A 182 2.90 6.53 17.80
N PHE A 183 2.45 7.67 18.33
CA PHE A 183 1.39 8.46 17.71
C PHE A 183 1.89 9.29 16.53
N GLY A 184 3.13 9.77 16.55
CA GLY A 184 3.72 10.46 15.41
C GLY A 184 3.83 9.53 14.19
N ALA A 185 4.35 8.33 14.38
CA ALA A 185 4.48 7.37 13.29
C ALA A 185 3.13 6.81 12.80
N LEU A 186 2.16 6.63 13.69
CA LEU A 186 0.76 6.33 13.29
C LEU A 186 0.16 7.48 12.46
N SER A 187 0.42 8.72 12.83
CA SER A 187 -0.07 9.88 12.08
C SER A 187 0.54 9.92 10.68
N LEU A 188 1.85 9.69 10.55
CA LEU A 188 2.51 9.58 9.25
C LEU A 188 1.95 8.42 8.41
N TYR A 189 1.72 7.25 9.02
CA TYR A 189 1.05 6.12 8.38
C TYR A 189 -0.33 6.51 7.82
N LEU A 190 -1.16 7.18 8.62
CA LEU A 190 -2.51 7.59 8.22
C LEU A 190 -2.50 8.61 7.08
N VAL A 191 -1.62 9.61 7.15
CA VAL A 191 -1.47 10.62 6.08
C VAL A 191 -1.06 9.95 4.78
N ASN A 192 -0.12 8.99 4.82
CA ASN A 192 0.33 8.28 3.64
C ASN A 192 -0.74 7.36 3.06
N LEU A 193 -1.48 6.66 3.92
CA LEU A 193 -2.61 5.83 3.52
C LEU A 193 -3.67 6.67 2.79
N VAL A 194 -4.10 7.79 3.39
CA VAL A 194 -5.10 8.69 2.81
C VAL A 194 -4.59 9.28 1.49
N GLY A 195 -3.32 9.72 1.44
CA GLY A 195 -2.71 10.26 0.23
C GLY A 195 -2.74 9.27 -0.94
N ILE A 196 -2.32 8.02 -0.70
CA ILE A 196 -2.35 6.96 -1.71
C ILE A 196 -3.79 6.72 -2.17
N VAL A 197 -4.73 6.49 -1.25
CA VAL A 197 -6.13 6.16 -1.58
C VAL A 197 -6.81 7.28 -2.37
N LEU A 198 -6.63 8.55 -1.97
CA LEU A 198 -7.22 9.70 -2.65
C LEU A 198 -6.67 9.88 -4.06
N ALA A 199 -5.35 9.80 -4.22
CA ALA A 199 -4.71 9.91 -5.53
C ALA A 199 -5.16 8.79 -6.47
N SER A 200 -5.19 7.55 -5.97
CA SER A 200 -5.66 6.40 -6.72
C SER A 200 -7.14 6.49 -7.09
N LEU A 201 -7.97 7.01 -6.19
CA LEU A 201 -9.39 7.26 -6.46
C LEU A 201 -9.55 8.24 -7.64
N VAL A 202 -8.79 9.34 -7.65
CA VAL A 202 -8.82 10.30 -8.76
C VAL A 202 -8.43 9.64 -10.08
N VAL A 203 -7.39 8.79 -10.09
CA VAL A 203 -6.97 8.06 -11.29
C VAL A 203 -8.07 7.11 -11.78
N PHE A 204 -8.60 6.24 -10.91
CA PHE A 204 -9.65 5.29 -11.30
C PHE A 204 -10.96 6.00 -11.72
N ALA A 205 -11.31 7.11 -11.07
CA ALA A 205 -12.46 7.93 -11.46
C ALA A 205 -12.26 8.56 -12.85
N THR A 206 -11.08 9.13 -13.11
CA THR A 206 -10.73 9.76 -14.39
C THR A 206 -10.78 8.77 -15.55
N PHE A 207 -10.36 7.52 -15.31
CA PHE A 207 -10.43 6.46 -16.32
C PHE A 207 -11.79 5.77 -16.42
N GLY A 208 -12.80 6.16 -15.62
CA GLY A 208 -14.17 5.67 -15.77
C GLY A 208 -14.33 4.20 -15.40
N PHE A 209 -13.90 3.81 -14.20
CA PHE A 209 -14.12 2.48 -13.64
C PHE A 209 -15.55 2.25 -13.08
N TYR A 210 -16.38 3.30 -13.03
CA TYR A 210 -17.76 3.28 -12.51
C TYR A 210 -18.66 2.09 -12.93
N PRO A 211 -18.68 1.62 -14.21
CA PRO A 211 -19.61 0.58 -14.64
C PRO A 211 -19.15 -0.88 -14.37
N LEU A 212 -18.06 -1.11 -13.61
CA LEU A 212 -17.46 -2.45 -13.45
C LEU A 212 -17.88 -3.21 -12.18
N ARG A 213 -18.81 -2.65 -11.39
CA ARG A 213 -19.29 -3.21 -10.11
C ARG A 213 -19.63 -4.71 -10.13
N ARG A 214 -20.43 -5.17 -11.10
CA ARG A 214 -20.88 -6.59 -11.17
C ARG A 214 -19.72 -7.59 -11.23
N ARG A 215 -18.56 -7.20 -11.75
CA ARG A 215 -17.39 -8.09 -11.87
C ARG A 215 -16.61 -8.17 -10.57
N ALA A 216 -16.50 -7.07 -9.84
CA ALA A 216 -15.91 -7.07 -8.52
C ALA A 216 -16.69 -7.99 -7.56
N GLU A 217 -18.01 -7.93 -7.59
CA GLU A 217 -18.90 -8.80 -6.80
C GLU A 217 -18.75 -10.30 -7.15
N MET A 218 -18.46 -10.64 -8.41
CA MET A 218 -18.26 -12.04 -8.82
C MET A 218 -16.93 -12.62 -8.31
N GLU A 219 -15.87 -11.82 -8.29
CA GLU A 219 -14.55 -12.28 -7.86
C GLU A 219 -14.50 -12.47 -6.34
N ILE A 220 -15.06 -11.53 -5.56
CA ILE A 220 -15.18 -11.65 -4.10
C ILE A 220 -15.94 -12.93 -3.70
N LYS A 221 -16.96 -13.34 -4.46
CA LYS A 221 -17.70 -14.59 -4.19
C LYS A 221 -16.86 -15.86 -4.34
N LYS A 222 -15.74 -15.81 -5.07
CA LYS A 222 -14.81 -16.94 -5.15
C LYS A 222 -13.92 -17.05 -3.91
N GLU A 223 -13.61 -15.93 -3.25
CA GLU A 223 -12.82 -15.93 -2.01
C GLU A 223 -13.54 -16.60 -0.84
N VAL A 224 -14.88 -16.57 -0.84
CA VAL A 224 -15.73 -17.10 0.24
C VAL A 224 -16.06 -18.59 0.07
N LYS A 225 -15.63 -19.22 -1.04
CA LYS A 225 -15.79 -20.66 -1.30
C LYS A 225 -14.54 -21.44 -0.95
#